data_AF-A0A7W0ZBK5-F1
#
_entry.id   AF-A0A7W0ZBK5-F1
#
_cell.length_a   1.000
_cell.length_b   1.000
_cell.length_c   1.000
_cell.angle_alpha   90.00
_cell.angle_beta   90.00
_cell.angle_gamma   90.00
#
_symmetry.space_group_name_H-M   'P 1'
#
loop_
_entity.id
_entity.type
_entity.pdbx_description
1 polymer ?
#
loop_
_entity_poly.entity_id
_entity_poly.type
_entity_poly.pdbx_seq_one_letter_code
_entity_poly.pdbx_strand_id
1 'polypeptide(L)'
;RRLGGNRLGATLAFAWAAYPFTLYASNSNTNDTIMPAFLIFGFWLASSPWARGAAVALAGWTKFAALLLAPLWLSYPSARRVPARGFALGFGAATLAAFSILLLEPEPLHAARVFAERTLGFQLDRDSPFSLWGWGQYHAGGIPDLHRVQQLLQLLLVGAAILVAFVPHQRSPLRLAALTGALLIGFELVLTHWFYLYIPWFFPFVAIAVLFVGRRDGVAAVH
;
A
#
# COMPACT_ATOMS: atom_id res chain seq x y z
N ARG A 1 -9.67 18.04 -5.65
CA ARG A 1 -9.73 19.03 -6.74
C ARG A 1 -9.38 18.45 -8.11
N ARG A 2 -8.15 17.97 -8.35
CA ARG A 2 -7.66 17.53 -9.68
C ARG A 2 -8.52 16.45 -10.36
N LEU A 3 -8.97 15.44 -9.61
CA LEU A 3 -9.63 14.27 -10.19
C LEU A 3 -11.17 14.34 -10.18
N GLY A 4 -11.78 15.08 -9.26
CA GLY A 4 -13.24 15.12 -9.08
C GLY A 4 -13.80 16.41 -8.46
N GLY A 5 -13.07 17.53 -8.58
CA GLY A 5 -13.52 18.85 -8.13
C GLY A 5 -13.32 19.15 -6.64
N ASN A 6 -13.82 20.31 -6.19
CA ASN A 6 -13.66 20.80 -4.82
C ASN A 6 -14.52 20.02 -3.82
N ARG A 7 -15.78 19.70 -4.17
CA ARG A 7 -16.68 18.93 -3.31
C ARG A 7 -16.08 17.57 -2.93
N LEU A 8 -15.64 16.77 -3.91
CA LEU A 8 -14.99 15.49 -3.61
C LEU A 8 -13.72 15.67 -2.77
N GLY A 9 -12.94 16.73 -3.02
CA GLY A 9 -11.77 17.03 -2.20
C GLY A 9 -12.12 17.25 -0.73
N ALA A 10 -13.16 18.05 -0.47
CA ALA A 10 -13.66 18.29 0.88
C ALA A 10 -14.23 17.01 1.51
N THR A 11 -15.01 16.21 0.77
CA THR A 11 -15.55 14.94 1.26
C THR A 11 -14.46 13.96 1.64
N LEU A 12 -13.39 13.82 0.83
CA LEU A 12 -12.27 12.92 1.15
C LEU A 12 -11.47 13.40 2.37
N ALA A 13 -11.25 14.71 2.49
CA ALA A 13 -10.59 15.28 3.66
C ALA A 13 -11.42 15.05 4.94
N PHE A 14 -12.73 15.26 4.85
CA PHE A 14 -13.65 14.98 5.95
C PHE A 14 -13.69 13.49 6.29
N ALA A 15 -13.76 12.61 5.29
CA ALA A 15 -13.73 11.16 5.49
C ALA A 15 -12.44 10.72 6.22
N TRP A 16 -11.29 11.30 5.85
CA TRP A 16 -10.04 11.04 6.57
C TRP A 16 -10.06 11.57 8.01
N ALA A 17 -10.55 12.79 8.24
CA ALA A 17 -10.57 13.39 9.56
C ALA A 17 -11.59 12.77 10.52
N ALA A 18 -12.72 12.27 10.00
CA ALA A 18 -13.80 11.71 10.79
C ALA A 18 -13.67 10.21 11.04
N TYR A 19 -12.75 9.52 10.37
CA TYR A 19 -12.62 8.08 10.49
C TYR A 19 -11.86 7.69 11.77
N PRO A 20 -12.43 6.86 12.67
CA PRO A 20 -11.79 6.56 13.95
C PRO A 20 -10.38 6.00 13.84
N PHE A 21 -10.10 5.15 12.85
CA PHE A 21 -8.79 4.50 12.71
C PHE A 21 -7.69 5.44 12.22
N THR A 22 -8.01 6.46 11.42
CA THR A 22 -7.02 7.48 11.03
C THR A 22 -6.69 8.39 12.20
N LEU A 23 -7.70 8.82 12.97
CA LEU A 23 -7.49 9.57 14.22
C LEU A 23 -6.68 8.76 15.23
N TYR A 24 -7.03 7.49 15.40
CA TYR A 24 -6.35 6.60 16.33
C TYR A 24 -4.88 6.43 15.94
N ALA A 25 -4.57 6.17 14.67
CA ALA A 25 -3.19 6.07 14.20
C ALA A 25 -2.40 7.37 14.39
N SER A 26 -3.02 8.53 14.12
CA SER A 26 -2.41 9.84 14.38
C SER A 26 -2.12 10.12 15.86
N ASN A 27 -2.82 9.46 16.78
CA ASN A 27 -2.66 9.64 18.23
C ASN A 27 -1.92 8.49 18.92
N SER A 28 -1.37 7.53 18.18
CA SER A 28 -0.76 6.31 18.75
C SER A 28 0.77 6.25 18.63
N ASN A 29 1.42 7.38 18.32
CA ASN A 29 2.87 7.46 18.09
C ASN A 29 3.40 6.37 17.14
N THR A 30 2.61 6.04 16.11
CA THR A 30 2.98 5.07 15.07
C THR A 30 3.35 5.77 13.77
N ASN A 31 4.16 5.09 12.96
CA ASN A 31 4.50 5.49 11.60
C ASN A 31 3.57 4.88 10.52
N ASP A 32 2.48 4.20 10.90
CA ASP A 32 1.58 3.50 9.97
C ASP A 32 0.89 4.43 8.95
N THR A 33 0.82 5.73 9.20
CA THR A 33 0.24 6.71 8.28
C THR A 33 1.24 7.29 7.27
N ILE A 34 2.55 7.04 7.43
CA ILE A 34 3.58 7.54 6.50
C ILE A 34 3.49 6.85 5.14
N MET A 35 3.35 5.50 5.12
CA MET A 35 3.17 4.74 3.88
C MET A 35 1.96 5.22 3.06
N PRO A 36 0.73 5.28 3.61
CA PRO A 36 -0.41 5.78 2.84
C PRO A 36 -0.26 7.26 2.46
N ALA A 37 0.42 8.10 3.25
CA ALA A 37 0.69 9.49 2.84
C ALA A 37 1.51 9.55 1.54
N PHE A 38 2.62 8.79 1.44
CA PHE A 38 3.39 8.70 0.20
C PHE A 38 2.54 8.21 -0.98
N LEU A 39 1.71 7.19 -0.76
CA LEU A 39 0.83 6.67 -1.80
C LEU A 39 -0.25 7.70 -2.19
N ILE A 40 -0.84 8.47 -1.27
CA ILE A 40 -1.81 9.52 -1.61
C ILE A 40 -1.18 10.60 -2.50
N PHE A 41 0.01 11.09 -2.13
CA PHE A 41 0.72 12.09 -2.95
C PHE A 41 1.18 11.52 -4.29
N GLY A 42 1.65 10.28 -4.30
CA GLY A 42 1.97 9.55 -5.54
C GLY A 42 0.76 9.39 -6.46
N PHE A 43 -0.42 9.13 -5.88
CA PHE A 43 -1.67 9.02 -6.62
C PHE A 43 -2.12 10.37 -7.18
N TRP A 44 -1.98 11.44 -6.39
CA TRP A 44 -2.24 12.81 -6.86
C TRP A 44 -1.33 13.18 -8.04
N LEU A 45 -0.09 12.69 -8.06
CA LEU A 45 0.90 12.85 -9.13
C LEU A 45 0.97 11.68 -10.12
N ALA A 46 -0.06 10.81 -10.18
CA ALA A 46 -0.02 9.56 -10.94
C ALA A 46 0.20 9.73 -12.45
N SER A 47 0.11 10.95 -13.01
CA SER A 47 0.50 11.22 -14.40
C SER A 47 2.02 11.20 -14.64
N SER A 48 2.85 11.42 -13.60
CA SER A 48 4.30 11.40 -13.70
C SER A 48 4.85 10.01 -13.35
N PRO A 49 5.51 9.30 -14.28
CA PRO A 49 6.07 7.98 -14.00
C PRO A 49 7.15 8.03 -12.90
N TRP A 50 7.93 9.11 -12.87
CA TRP A 50 8.93 9.38 -11.84
C TRP A 50 8.31 9.51 -10.45
N ALA A 51 7.24 10.31 -10.32
CA ALA A 51 6.56 10.50 -9.05
C ALA A 51 5.92 9.19 -8.55
N ARG A 52 5.39 8.36 -9.45
CA ARG A 52 4.87 7.03 -9.08
C ARG A 52 5.97 6.12 -8.55
N GLY A 53 7.10 6.04 -9.26
CA GLY A 53 8.26 5.24 -8.83
C GLY A 53 8.77 5.69 -7.46
N ALA A 54 8.96 6.99 -7.28
CA ALA A 54 9.42 7.56 -6.02
C ALA A 54 8.44 7.32 -4.87
N ALA A 55 7.14 7.53 -5.09
CA ALA A 55 6.12 7.29 -4.07
C ALA A 55 6.04 5.82 -3.64
N VAL A 56 6.11 4.88 -4.59
CA VAL A 56 6.13 3.44 -4.28
C VAL A 56 7.39 3.06 -3.53
N ALA A 57 8.56 3.60 -3.88
CA ALA A 57 9.80 3.36 -3.15
C ALA A 57 9.71 3.87 -1.71
N LEU A 58 9.38 5.16 -1.51
CA LEU A 58 9.29 5.76 -0.17
C LEU A 58 8.24 5.05 0.71
N ALA A 59 7.09 4.72 0.12
CA ALA A 59 6.08 3.91 0.80
C ALA A 59 6.61 2.52 1.16
N GLY A 60 7.26 1.84 0.22
CA GLY A 60 7.81 0.50 0.39
C GLY A 60 8.90 0.42 1.47
N TRP A 61 9.78 1.42 1.53
CA TRP A 61 10.83 1.50 2.56
C TRP A 61 10.30 1.93 3.93
N THR A 62 9.10 2.51 3.98
CA THR A 62 8.38 2.72 5.25
C THR A 62 7.70 1.44 5.71
N LYS A 63 7.00 0.75 4.79
CA LYS A 63 6.30 -0.52 5.02
C LYS A 63 6.32 -1.34 3.72
N PHE A 64 6.92 -2.53 3.76
CA PHE A 64 7.15 -3.36 2.56
C PHE A 64 5.87 -3.76 1.82
N ALA A 65 4.70 -3.71 2.47
CA ALA A 65 3.40 -3.92 1.85
C ALA A 65 3.21 -3.07 0.57
N ALA A 66 3.69 -1.83 0.56
CA ALA A 66 3.56 -0.97 -0.61
C ALA A 66 4.38 -1.45 -1.83
N LEU A 67 5.41 -2.29 -1.64
CA LEU A 67 6.16 -2.86 -2.77
C LEU A 67 5.29 -3.81 -3.61
N LEU A 68 4.26 -4.43 -3.01
CA LEU A 68 3.25 -5.23 -3.72
C LEU A 68 2.53 -4.40 -4.81
N LEU A 69 2.44 -3.08 -4.64
CA LEU A 69 1.77 -2.18 -5.56
C LEU A 69 2.64 -1.81 -6.78
N ALA A 70 3.94 -2.10 -6.74
CA ALA A 70 4.88 -1.67 -7.78
C ALA A 70 4.47 -2.09 -9.20
N PRO A 71 4.05 -3.35 -9.47
CA PRO A 71 3.60 -3.76 -10.80
C PRO A 71 2.39 -2.95 -11.29
N LEU A 72 1.38 -2.78 -10.43
CA LEU A 72 0.18 -2.01 -10.72
C LEU A 72 0.51 -0.55 -11.06
N TRP A 73 1.35 0.10 -10.26
CA TRP A 73 1.70 1.52 -10.41
C TRP A 73 2.67 1.79 -11.56
N LEU A 74 3.56 0.84 -11.85
CA LEU A 74 4.44 0.84 -13.00
C LEU A 74 3.62 0.80 -14.30
N SER A 75 2.62 -0.09 -14.37
CA SER A 75 1.78 -0.31 -15.56
C SER A 75 0.76 0.80 -15.83
N TYR A 76 0.58 1.75 -14.91
CA TYR A 76 -0.39 2.83 -15.08
C TYR A 76 0.09 3.89 -16.10
N PRO A 77 -0.79 4.42 -16.98
CA PRO A 77 -2.22 4.10 -17.12
C PRO A 77 -2.51 2.92 -18.06
N SER A 78 -1.50 2.43 -18.80
CA SER A 78 -1.67 1.41 -19.82
C SER A 78 -0.63 0.30 -19.71
N ALA A 79 -1.10 -0.95 -19.60
CA ALA A 79 -0.24 -2.13 -19.62
C ALA A 79 0.51 -2.31 -20.97
N ARG A 80 0.03 -1.68 -22.05
CA ARG A 80 0.65 -1.74 -23.38
C ARG A 80 1.81 -0.76 -23.55
N ARG A 81 1.86 0.30 -22.75
CA ARG A 81 2.88 1.35 -22.83
C ARG A 81 3.36 1.69 -21.43
N VAL A 82 4.20 0.81 -20.91
CA VAL A 82 4.76 0.92 -19.56
C VAL A 82 5.89 1.96 -19.59
N PRO A 83 5.79 3.08 -18.85
CA PRO A 83 6.86 4.09 -18.77
C PRO A 83 7.97 3.64 -17.81
N ALA A 84 8.58 2.49 -18.10
CA ALA A 84 9.45 1.77 -17.19
C ALA A 84 10.69 2.59 -16.78
N ARG A 85 11.30 3.31 -17.74
CA ARG A 85 12.48 4.15 -17.46
C ARG A 85 12.19 5.22 -16.41
N GLY A 86 11.14 6.02 -16.60
CA GLY A 86 10.80 7.08 -15.65
C GLY A 86 10.42 6.54 -14.28
N PHE A 87 9.67 5.43 -14.24
CA PHE A 87 9.32 4.77 -12.98
C PHE A 87 10.57 4.23 -12.27
N ALA A 88 11.42 3.48 -12.96
CA ALA A 88 12.63 2.87 -12.40
C ALA A 88 13.60 3.94 -11.90
N LEU A 89 13.77 5.04 -12.62
CA LEU A 89 14.64 6.12 -12.18
C LEU A 89 14.07 6.86 -10.96
N GLY A 90 12.75 7.11 -10.91
CA GLY A 90 12.11 7.69 -9.72
C GLY A 90 12.20 6.77 -8.50
N PHE A 91 11.95 5.48 -8.70
CA PHE A 91 12.07 4.45 -7.66
C PHE A 91 13.51 4.33 -7.15
N GLY A 92 14.47 4.24 -8.06
CA GLY A 92 15.90 4.14 -7.75
C GLY A 92 16.41 5.38 -7.01
N ALA A 93 16.12 6.58 -7.52
CA ALA A 93 16.54 7.83 -6.88
C ALA A 93 15.97 7.99 -5.46
N ALA A 94 14.67 7.69 -5.27
CA ALA A 94 14.05 7.75 -3.95
C ALA A 94 14.60 6.68 -2.99
N THR A 95 14.92 5.48 -3.50
CA THR A 95 15.59 4.43 -2.72
C THR A 95 16.97 4.90 -2.29
N LEU A 96 17.79 5.40 -3.22
CA LEU A 96 19.12 5.91 -2.91
C LEU A 96 19.08 7.06 -1.90
N ALA A 97 18.09 7.97 -2.02
CA ALA A 97 17.89 9.05 -1.06
C ALA A 97 17.46 8.54 0.33
N ALA A 98 16.58 7.52 0.41
CA ALA A 98 16.19 6.93 1.69
C ALA A 98 17.37 6.22 2.37
N PHE A 99 18.21 5.54 1.60
CA PHE A 99 19.38 4.81 2.09
C PHE A 99 20.65 5.64 2.20
N SER A 100 20.64 6.91 1.81
CA SER A 100 21.82 7.78 1.94
C SER A 100 22.22 7.97 3.40
N ILE A 101 21.30 7.74 4.34
CA ILE A 101 21.59 7.73 5.78
C ILE A 101 22.66 6.71 6.17
N LEU A 102 22.77 5.60 5.43
CA LEU A 102 23.82 4.60 5.68
C LEU A 102 25.23 5.13 5.39
N LEU A 103 25.35 6.21 4.63
CA LEU A 103 26.64 6.86 4.36
C LEU A 103 27.13 7.70 5.56
N LEU A 104 26.31 7.87 6.59
CA LEU A 104 26.75 8.45 7.85
C LEU A 104 27.60 7.46 8.67
N GLU A 105 27.48 6.16 8.39
CA GLU A 105 28.29 5.13 9.03
C GLU A 105 29.65 4.99 8.31
N PRO A 106 30.77 4.81 9.05
CA PRO A 106 32.10 4.63 8.45
C PRO A 106 32.20 3.43 7.51
N GLU A 107 31.42 2.38 7.77
CA GLU A 107 31.36 1.17 6.95
C GLU A 107 29.94 0.93 6.39
N PRO A 108 29.59 1.53 5.23
CA PRO A 108 28.23 1.45 4.69
C PRO A 108 27.74 0.04 4.38
N LEU A 109 28.63 -0.88 3.98
CA LEU A 109 28.29 -2.27 3.72
C LEU A 109 27.91 -3.01 5.01
N HIS A 110 28.60 -2.73 6.10
CA HIS A 110 28.24 -3.25 7.42
C HIS A 110 26.87 -2.70 7.84
N ALA A 111 26.67 -1.39 7.72
CA ALA A 111 25.39 -0.75 8.04
C ALA A 111 24.21 -1.32 7.24
N ALA A 112 24.40 -1.59 5.93
CA ALA A 112 23.38 -2.22 5.09
C ALA A 112 23.05 -3.65 5.53
N ARG A 113 24.06 -4.43 5.92
CA ARG A 113 23.86 -5.78 6.46
C ARG A 113 23.09 -5.75 7.78
N VAL A 114 23.48 -4.86 8.70
CA VAL A 114 22.79 -4.67 9.98
C VAL A 114 21.34 -4.26 9.75
N PHE A 115 21.09 -3.33 8.82
CA PHE A 115 19.73 -2.97 8.42
C PHE A 115 18.94 -4.20 7.94
N ALA A 116 19.51 -5.02 7.06
CA ALA A 116 18.84 -6.21 6.52
C ALA A 116 18.52 -7.24 7.63
N GLU A 117 19.49 -7.53 8.50
CA GLU A 117 19.33 -8.47 9.62
C GLU A 117 18.25 -7.99 10.60
N ARG A 118 18.30 -6.70 10.98
CA ARG A 118 17.36 -6.11 11.95
C ARG A 118 15.96 -5.84 11.38
N THR A 119 15.84 -5.67 10.07
CA THR A 119 14.56 -5.34 9.41
C THR A 119 13.86 -6.57 8.85
N LEU A 120 14.56 -7.45 8.14
CA LEU A 120 13.93 -8.62 7.52
C LEU A 120 13.74 -9.77 8.50
N GLY A 121 14.75 -10.05 9.34
CA GLY A 121 14.69 -11.13 10.33
C GLY A 121 13.60 -10.91 11.37
N PHE A 122 13.54 -9.70 11.94
CA PHE A 122 12.54 -9.36 12.96
C PHE A 122 11.08 -9.44 12.46
N GLN A 123 10.82 -9.30 11.15
CA GLN A 123 9.44 -9.29 10.63
C GLN A 123 8.84 -10.68 10.44
N LEU A 124 9.66 -11.73 10.37
CA LEU A 124 9.19 -13.09 10.10
C LEU A 124 8.60 -13.78 11.34
N ASP A 125 9.09 -13.45 12.54
CA ASP A 125 8.71 -14.12 13.78
C ASP A 125 7.65 -13.34 14.59
N ARG A 126 6.87 -12.48 13.93
CA ARG A 126 5.89 -11.62 14.62
C ARG A 126 4.53 -12.29 14.71
N ASP A 127 4.09 -12.50 15.94
CA ASP A 127 2.72 -12.91 16.24
C ASP A 127 1.80 -11.70 16.47
N SER A 128 0.51 -11.90 16.26
CA SER A 128 -0.54 -10.96 16.66
C SER A 128 -1.78 -11.70 17.11
N PRO A 129 -2.49 -11.21 18.15
CA PRO A 129 -3.73 -11.83 18.59
C PRO A 129 -4.92 -11.55 17.65
N PHE A 130 -4.76 -10.65 16.69
CA PHE A 130 -5.85 -10.19 15.83
C PHE A 130 -5.90 -10.88 14.45
N SER A 131 -5.01 -11.85 14.21
CA SER A 131 -4.97 -12.60 12.96
C SER A 131 -5.35 -14.07 13.19
N LEU A 132 -6.17 -14.59 12.29
CA LEU A 132 -6.58 -16.00 12.32
C LEU A 132 -5.41 -16.97 12.01
N TRP A 133 -4.35 -16.47 11.38
CA TRP A 133 -3.17 -17.26 11.03
C TRP A 133 -2.23 -17.49 12.23
N GLY A 134 -2.32 -16.64 13.25
CA GLY A 134 -1.47 -16.68 14.44
C GLY A 134 -2.03 -17.49 15.61
N TRP A 135 -3.15 -18.20 15.44
CA TRP A 135 -3.84 -18.86 16.57
C TRP A 135 -3.02 -19.96 17.26
N GLY A 136 -1.98 -20.49 16.60
CA GLY A 136 -1.03 -21.42 17.22
C GLY A 136 -0.38 -20.86 18.50
N GLN A 137 -0.25 -19.54 18.63
CA GLN A 137 0.29 -18.88 19.82
C GLN A 137 -0.50 -19.18 21.11
N TYR A 138 -1.78 -19.56 20.99
CA TYR A 138 -2.67 -19.80 22.13
C TYR A 138 -2.56 -21.21 22.72
N HIS A 139 -1.85 -22.13 22.05
CA HIS A 139 -1.61 -23.50 22.53
C HIS A 139 -2.88 -24.25 23.00
N ALA A 140 -4.06 -23.89 22.47
CA ALA A 140 -5.33 -24.51 22.86
C ALA A 140 -5.62 -25.74 21.98
N GLY A 141 -6.21 -26.78 22.59
CA GLY A 141 -6.60 -28.00 21.89
C GLY A 141 -7.68 -27.74 20.83
N GLY A 142 -7.54 -28.35 19.66
CA GLY A 142 -8.53 -28.27 18.57
C GLY A 142 -8.36 -27.08 17.62
N ILE A 143 -7.34 -26.24 17.79
CA ILE A 143 -7.03 -25.17 16.81
C ILE A 143 -6.45 -25.80 15.53
N PRO A 144 -7.06 -25.58 14.36
CA PRO A 144 -6.54 -26.08 13.10
C PRO A 144 -5.28 -25.30 12.67
N ASP A 145 -4.29 -26.00 12.13
CA ASP A 145 -3.17 -25.37 11.45
C ASP A 145 -3.59 -24.88 10.06
N LEU A 146 -3.69 -23.56 9.90
CA LEU A 146 -4.09 -22.90 8.67
C LEU A 146 -2.90 -22.43 7.82
N HIS A 147 -1.66 -22.79 8.18
CA HIS A 147 -0.45 -22.29 7.53
C HIS A 147 -0.43 -22.54 6.02
N ARG A 148 -0.84 -23.73 5.57
CA ARG A 148 -0.94 -24.08 4.14
C ARG A 148 -1.95 -23.21 3.38
N VAL A 149 -3.08 -22.91 4.02
CA VAL A 149 -4.13 -22.05 3.45
C VAL A 149 -3.61 -20.61 3.34
N GLN A 150 -2.94 -20.12 4.38
CA GLN A 150 -2.31 -18.81 4.37
C GLN A 150 -1.29 -18.69 3.24
N GLN A 151 -0.38 -19.66 3.10
CA GLN A 151 0.63 -19.69 2.03
C GLN A 151 -0.03 -19.65 0.64
N LEU A 152 -1.09 -20.44 0.43
CA LEU A 152 -1.83 -20.41 -0.84
C LEU A 152 -2.42 -19.03 -1.10
N LEU A 153 -3.05 -18.39 -0.11
CA LEU A 153 -3.61 -17.05 -0.25
C LEU A 153 -2.55 -15.98 -0.48
N GLN A 154 -1.37 -16.09 0.16
CA GLN A 154 -0.23 -15.20 -0.10
C GLN A 154 0.26 -15.33 -1.55
N LEU A 155 0.38 -16.57 -2.06
CA LEU A 155 0.74 -16.80 -3.47
C LEU A 155 -0.33 -16.25 -4.42
N LEU A 156 -1.61 -16.43 -4.11
CA LEU A 156 -2.72 -15.87 -4.88
C LEU A 156 -2.71 -14.35 -4.87
N LEU A 157 -2.37 -13.71 -3.74
CA LEU A 157 -2.23 -12.26 -3.63
C LEU A 157 -1.09 -11.74 -4.51
N VAL A 158 0.08 -12.37 -4.47
CA VAL A 158 1.21 -12.00 -5.34
C VAL A 158 0.84 -12.19 -6.81
N GLY A 159 0.20 -13.32 -7.15
CA GLY A 159 -0.34 -13.57 -8.48
C GLY A 159 -1.35 -12.51 -8.91
N ALA A 160 -2.26 -12.09 -8.01
CA ALA A 160 -3.22 -11.03 -8.27
C ALA A 160 -2.52 -9.67 -8.48
N ALA A 161 -1.52 -9.32 -7.67
CA ALA A 161 -0.75 -8.09 -7.82
C ALA A 161 -0.04 -7.99 -9.18
N ILE A 162 0.50 -9.10 -9.67
CA ILE A 162 1.09 -9.21 -11.01
C ILE A 162 -0.02 -9.12 -12.08
N LEU A 163 -1.09 -9.91 -11.93
CA LEU A 163 -2.20 -9.95 -12.89
C LEU A 163 -2.83 -8.57 -13.08
N VAL A 164 -3.08 -7.85 -11.99
CA VAL A 164 -3.70 -6.52 -12.05
C VAL A 164 -2.78 -5.43 -12.57
N ALA A 165 -1.51 -5.73 -12.87
CA ALA A 165 -0.63 -4.88 -13.67
C ALA A 165 -0.95 -4.98 -15.17
N PHE A 166 -1.42 -6.15 -15.64
CA PHE A 166 -1.70 -6.39 -17.05
C PHE A 166 -3.18 -6.26 -17.39
N VAL A 167 -4.05 -6.68 -16.47
CA VAL A 167 -5.51 -6.66 -16.65
C VAL A 167 -6.16 -5.73 -15.62
N PRO A 168 -7.07 -4.83 -16.02
CA PRO A 168 -7.40 -4.47 -17.40
C PRO A 168 -6.33 -3.58 -18.04
N HIS A 169 -6.11 -3.72 -19.34
CA HIS A 169 -5.01 -3.06 -20.06
C HIS A 169 -5.00 -1.52 -19.98
N GLN A 170 -6.16 -0.89 -19.77
CA GLN A 170 -6.30 0.55 -19.58
C GLN A 170 -6.92 0.81 -18.22
N ARG A 171 -6.33 1.74 -17.46
CA ARG A 171 -6.77 2.07 -16.10
C ARG A 171 -7.04 3.56 -15.98
N SER A 172 -8.23 3.88 -15.48
CA SER A 172 -8.55 5.23 -15.00
C SER A 172 -7.95 5.44 -13.59
N PRO A 173 -7.83 6.69 -13.11
CA PRO A 173 -7.44 6.97 -11.73
C PRO A 173 -8.31 6.24 -10.71
N LEU A 174 -9.63 6.17 -10.96
CA LEU A 174 -10.57 5.44 -10.12
C LEU A 174 -10.20 3.95 -10.00
N ARG A 175 -9.87 3.32 -11.14
CA ARG A 175 -9.49 1.91 -11.17
C ARG A 175 -8.14 1.68 -10.49
N LEU A 176 -7.19 2.60 -10.65
CA LEU A 176 -5.92 2.55 -9.91
C LEU A 176 -6.15 2.62 -8.39
N ALA A 177 -7.03 3.51 -7.93
CA ALA A 177 -7.38 3.60 -6.52
C ALA A 177 -8.06 2.31 -6.02
N ALA A 178 -9.08 1.83 -6.72
CA ALA A 178 -9.79 0.60 -6.35
C ALA A 178 -8.84 -0.61 -6.26
N LEU A 179 -7.98 -0.82 -7.25
CA LEU A 179 -7.01 -1.92 -7.24
C LEU A 179 -5.93 -1.74 -6.17
N THR A 180 -5.49 -0.51 -5.90
CA THR A 180 -4.54 -0.21 -4.81
C THR A 180 -5.15 -0.58 -3.45
N GLY A 181 -6.38 -0.14 -3.19
CA GLY A 181 -7.12 -0.50 -1.98
C GLY A 181 -7.32 -2.01 -1.85
N ALA A 182 -7.75 -2.67 -2.93
CA ALA A 182 -7.97 -4.12 -2.94
C ALA A 182 -6.70 -4.93 -2.64
N LEU A 183 -5.55 -4.54 -3.22
CA LEU A 183 -4.28 -5.22 -2.94
C LEU A 183 -3.81 -5.01 -1.50
N LEU A 184 -4.00 -3.81 -0.94
CA LEU A 184 -3.65 -3.54 0.46
C LEU A 184 -4.55 -4.29 1.45
N ILE A 185 -5.86 -4.35 1.18
CA ILE A 185 -6.79 -5.20 1.95
C ILE A 185 -6.38 -6.67 1.83
N GLY A 186 -6.10 -7.15 0.61
CA GLY A 186 -5.64 -8.51 0.36
C GLY A 186 -4.35 -8.84 1.12
N PHE A 187 -3.41 -7.90 1.18
CA PHE A 187 -2.19 -8.02 1.98
C PHE A 187 -2.50 -8.15 3.47
N GLU A 188 -3.33 -7.27 4.01
CA GLU A 188 -3.73 -7.32 5.43
C GLU A 188 -4.47 -8.62 5.80
N LEU A 189 -5.28 -9.16 4.89
CA LEU A 189 -6.00 -10.43 5.10
C LEU A 189 -5.08 -11.63 5.27
N VAL A 190 -3.86 -11.60 4.71
CA VAL A 190 -2.92 -12.73 4.75
C VAL A 190 -1.76 -12.51 5.73
N LEU A 191 -1.77 -11.43 6.51
CA LEU A 191 -0.75 -11.11 7.51
C LEU A 191 -0.94 -11.88 8.81
N THR A 192 0.10 -12.54 9.29
CA THR A 192 0.13 -13.11 10.66
C THR A 192 0.14 -12.00 11.70
N HIS A 193 1.06 -11.03 11.56
CA HIS A 193 1.07 -9.85 12.41
C HIS A 193 0.14 -8.77 11.81
N TRP A 194 -1.11 -8.73 12.24
CA TRP A 194 -2.08 -7.70 11.84
C TRP A 194 -2.51 -6.84 13.05
N PHE A 195 -2.77 -5.55 12.84
CA PHE A 195 -3.28 -4.64 13.85
C PHE A 195 -4.15 -3.56 13.22
N TYR A 196 -5.14 -3.02 13.94
CA TYR A 196 -6.09 -2.04 13.40
C TYR A 196 -5.46 -0.71 12.94
N LEU A 197 -4.20 -0.46 13.33
CA LEU A 197 -3.40 0.65 12.80
C LEU A 197 -3.07 0.52 11.31
N TYR A 198 -3.36 -0.63 10.69
CA TYR A 198 -3.14 -0.85 9.25
C TYR A 198 -4.32 -0.40 8.41
N ILE A 199 -5.51 -0.24 8.98
CA ILE A 199 -6.70 0.21 8.27
C ILE A 199 -6.48 1.54 7.49
N PRO A 200 -5.76 2.55 8.02
CA PRO A 200 -5.39 3.76 7.26
C PRO A 200 -4.57 3.50 5.98
N TRP A 201 -4.00 2.31 5.79
CA TRP A 201 -3.20 1.95 4.62
C TRP A 201 -4.06 1.91 3.35
N PHE A 202 -5.18 1.20 3.39
CA PHE A 202 -6.09 1.07 2.24
C PHE A 202 -7.21 2.11 2.25
N PHE A 203 -7.59 2.66 3.41
CA PHE A 203 -8.76 3.51 3.56
C PHE A 203 -8.85 4.68 2.56
N PRO A 204 -7.78 5.48 2.31
CA PRO A 204 -7.82 6.56 1.32
C PRO A 204 -8.26 6.10 -0.06
N PHE A 205 -7.79 4.94 -0.49
CA PHE A 205 -8.05 4.39 -1.82
C PHE A 205 -9.45 3.81 -1.93
N VAL A 206 -9.95 3.19 -0.87
CA VAL A 206 -11.35 2.76 -0.76
C VAL A 206 -12.29 3.97 -0.76
N ALA A 207 -11.98 5.00 0.04
CA ALA A 207 -12.76 6.24 0.09
C ALA A 207 -12.80 6.91 -1.29
N ILE A 208 -11.66 7.01 -1.99
CA ILE A 208 -11.62 7.49 -3.38
C ILE A 208 -12.50 6.62 -4.28
N ALA A 209 -12.39 5.29 -4.20
CA ALA A 209 -13.13 4.38 -5.07
C ALA A 209 -14.65 4.52 -4.90
N VAL A 210 -15.12 4.49 -3.66
CA VAL A 210 -16.56 4.49 -3.34
C VAL A 210 -17.19 5.88 -3.52
N LEU A 211 -16.55 6.93 -3.01
CA LEU A 211 -17.12 8.29 -3.04
C LEU A 211 -17.06 8.92 -4.44
N PHE A 212 -16.12 8.49 -5.29
CA PHE A 212 -16.05 8.93 -6.68
C PHE A 212 -17.14 8.28 -7.54
N VAL A 213 -17.44 6.99 -7.33
CA VAL A 213 -18.52 6.28 -8.05
C VAL A 213 -19.88 6.88 -7.72
N GLY A 214 -20.20 7.06 -6.44
CA GLY A 214 -21.49 7.64 -6.03
C GLY A 214 -21.78 9.03 -6.62
N ARG A 215 -20.74 9.79 -6.98
CA ARG A 215 -20.90 11.07 -7.70
C ARG A 215 -21.26 10.90 -9.18
N ARG A 216 -20.71 9.88 -9.86
CA ARG A 216 -21.06 9.64 -11.28
C ARG A 216 -22.52 9.25 -11.42
N ASP A 217 -22.98 8.37 -10.56
CA ASP A 217 -24.35 7.85 -10.61
C ASP A 217 -25.36 8.92 -10.19
N GLY A 218 -25.03 9.74 -9.17
CA GLY A 218 -25.87 10.86 -8.76
C GLY A 218 -25.95 12.03 -9.77
N VAL A 219 -25.01 12.14 -10.72
CA VAL A 219 -25.12 13.10 -11.83
C VAL A 219 -25.93 12.51 -12.98
N ALA A 220 -25.85 11.19 -13.20
CA ALA A 220 -26.65 10.50 -14.20
C ALA A 220 -28.14 10.40 -13.83
N ALA A 221 -28.49 10.39 -12.54
CA ALA A 221 -29.86 10.31 -12.05
C ALA A 221 -30.61 11.67 -12.01
N VAL A 222 -29.95 12.78 -12.34
CA VAL A 222 -30.53 14.15 -12.31
C VAL A 222 -30.82 14.68 -13.73
N HIS A 223 -30.62 13.84 -14.76
CA HIS A 223 -30.96 14.11 -16.16
C HIS A 223 -31.86 13.00 -16.70
#